data_AF-A0A7V9RW77-F1
#
_entry.id   AF-A0A7V9RW77-F1
#
_cell.length_a   1.000
_cell.length_b   1.000
_cell.length_c   1.000
_cell.angle_alpha   90.00
_cell.angle_beta   90.00
_cell.angle_gamma   90.00
#
_symmetry.space_group_name_H-M   'P 1'
#
loop_
_entity.id
_entity.type
_entity.pdbx_description
1 polymer ?
#
loop_
_entity_poly.entity_id
_entity_poly.type
_entity_poly.pdbx_seq_one_letter_code
_entity_poly.pdbx_strand_id
1 'polypeptide(L)' 'MPPIGETLREARLRQGVDIAEVEQATKIRAKYLRALEAEEFDRLPGSTFVRTFLRTYAEYLGLDPQMLVEEYRA' A
#
# COMPACT_ATOMS: atom_id res chain seq x y z
N MET A 1 -12.56 1.43 -11.08
CA MET A 1 -11.13 1.68 -10.87
C MET A 1 -10.42 0.35 -10.88
N PRO A 2 -9.13 0.30 -11.22
CA PRO A 2 -8.32 -0.87 -10.88
C PRO A 2 -8.37 -1.10 -9.35
N PRO A 3 -8.26 -2.35 -8.87
CA PRO A 3 -8.22 -2.64 -7.44
C PRO A 3 -7.09 -1.87 -6.72
N ILE A 4 -7.20 -1.72 -5.41
CA ILE A 4 -6.23 -0.99 -4.58
C ILE A 4 -4.84 -1.63 -4.74
N GLY A 5 -4.78 -2.95 -4.66
CA GLY A 5 -3.53 -3.70 -4.76
C GLY A 5 -2.82 -3.50 -6.11
N GLU A 6 -3.58 -3.53 -7.20
CA GLU A 6 -3.06 -3.29 -8.54
C GLU A 6 -2.52 -1.85 -8.69
N THR A 7 -3.29 -0.87 -8.20
CA THR A 7 -2.89 0.55 -8.23
C THR A 7 -1.56 0.81 -7.50
N LEU A 8 -1.39 0.23 -6.31
CA LEU A 8 -0.15 0.33 -5.53
C LEU A 8 1.02 -0.32 -6.26
N ARG A 9 0.81 -1.54 -6.78
CA ARG A 9 1.85 -2.29 -7.48
C ARG A 9 2.30 -1.57 -8.75
N GLU A 10 1.37 -1.09 -9.55
CA GLU A 10 1.70 -0.35 -10.77
C GLU A 10 2.46 0.95 -10.47
N ALA A 11 2.04 1.70 -9.45
CA ALA A 11 2.75 2.90 -9.03
C ALA A 11 4.18 2.60 -8.56
N ARG A 12 4.37 1.52 -7.78
CA ARG A 12 5.71 1.07 -7.39
C ARG A 12 6.57 0.72 -8.61
N LEU A 13 6.03 -0.08 -9.53
CA LEU A 13 6.75 -0.50 -10.73
C LEU A 13 7.08 0.69 -11.65
N ARG A 14 6.18 1.68 -11.77
CA ARG A 14 6.44 2.92 -12.52
C ARG A 14 7.56 3.77 -11.92
N GLN A 15 7.69 3.78 -10.60
CA GLN A 15 8.81 4.44 -9.93
C GLN A 15 10.12 3.62 -9.98
N GLY A 16 10.07 2.35 -10.40
CA GLY A 16 11.24 1.48 -10.51
C GLY A 16 11.84 1.07 -9.17
N VAL A 17 11.09 1.18 -8.06
CA VAL A 17 11.57 0.87 -6.72
C VAL A 17 11.16 -0.54 -6.29
N ASP A 18 12.05 -1.24 -5.60
CA ASP A 18 11.75 -2.56 -5.04
C ASP A 18 11.03 -2.44 -3.68
N ILE A 19 10.26 -3.48 -3.32
CA ILE A 19 9.59 -3.60 -2.03
C ILE A 19 10.56 -3.42 -0.85
N ALA A 20 11.82 -3.87 -0.97
CA ALA A 20 12.82 -3.70 0.07
C ALA A 20 13.20 -2.22 0.28
N GLU A 21 13.22 -1.41 -0.78
CA GLU A 21 13.48 0.03 -0.72
C GLU A 21 12.30 0.76 -0.08
N VAL A 22 11.08 0.38 -0.46
CA VAL A 22 9.85 0.88 0.17
C VAL A 22 9.83 0.55 1.67
N GLU A 23 10.20 -0.67 2.07
CA GLU A 23 10.29 -1.06 3.49
C GLU A 23 11.29 -0.17 4.24
N GLN A 24 12.45 0.11 3.65
CA GLN A 24 13.45 0.98 4.27
C GLN A 24 12.96 2.43 4.41
N ALA A 25 12.25 2.95 3.41
CA ALA A 25 11.76 4.32 3.40
C ALA A 25 10.57 4.53 4.34
N THR A 26 9.58 3.63 4.29
CA THR A 26 8.31 3.77 5.02
C THR A 26 8.33 3.14 6.41
N LYS A 27 9.32 2.28 6.68
CA LYS A 27 9.39 1.40 7.87
C LYS A 27 8.25 0.39 7.97
N ILE A 28 7.48 0.20 6.90
CA ILE A 28 6.46 -0.85 6.80
C ILE A 28 7.14 -2.13 6.33
N ARG A 29 6.98 -3.22 7.10
CA ARG A 29 7.57 -4.51 6.74
C ARG A 29 7.17 -4.94 5.33
N ALA A 30 8.11 -5.47 4.55
CA ALA A 30 7.85 -5.94 3.18
C ALA A 30 6.66 -6.90 3.06
N LYS A 31 6.45 -7.77 4.07
CA LYS A 31 5.29 -8.69 4.09
C LYS A 31 3.95 -7.96 4.09
N TYR A 32 3.85 -6.79 4.73
CA TYR A 32 2.61 -6.00 4.75
C TYR A 32 2.45 -5.19 3.48
N LEU A 33 3.53 -4.67 2.89
CA LEU A 33 3.49 -4.02 1.59
C LEU A 33 3.02 -4.98 0.49
N ARG A 34 3.54 -6.21 0.48
CA ARG A 34 3.07 -7.27 -0.45
C ARG A 34 1.61 -7.64 -0.20
N ALA A 35 1.19 -7.72 1.06
CA ALA A 35 -0.21 -8.00 1.40
C ALA A 35 -1.13 -6.87 0.93
N LEU A 36 -0.71 -5.61 0.98
CA LEU A 36 -1.46 -4.49 0.39
C LEU A 36 -1.55 -4.62 -1.15
N GLU A 37 -0.44 -4.92 -1.84
CA GLU A 37 -0.42 -5.13 -3.30
C GLU A 37 -1.27 -6.35 -3.74
N ALA A 38 -1.45 -7.34 -2.87
CA ALA A 38 -2.23 -8.54 -3.12
C ALA A 38 -3.66 -8.49 -2.52
N GLU A 39 -4.04 -7.37 -1.91
CA GLU A 39 -5.32 -7.17 -1.20
C GLU A 39 -5.60 -8.22 -0.09
N GLU A 40 -4.54 -8.82 0.46
CA GLU A 40 -4.56 -9.74 1.60
C GLU A 40 -4.64 -8.96 2.92
N PHE A 41 -5.66 -8.11 3.07
CA PHE A 41 -5.79 -7.18 4.20
C PHE A 41 -5.93 -7.89 5.56
N ASP A 42 -6.40 -9.13 5.56
CA ASP A 42 -6.51 -10.03 6.71
C ASP A 42 -5.15 -10.42 7.30
N ARG A 43 -4.07 -10.33 6.53
CA ARG A 43 -2.69 -10.60 6.99
C ARG A 43 -2.05 -9.44 7.75
N LEU A 44 -2.70 -8.27 7.76
CA LEU A 44 -2.24 -7.10 8.51
C LEU A 44 -2.70 -7.19 9.98
N PRO A 45 -2.01 -6.53 10.94
CA PRO A 45 -2.31 -6.63 12.37
C PRO A 45 -3.58 -5.86 12.80
N GLY A 46 -4.66 -5.94 12.03
CA GLY A 46 -5.95 -5.29 12.24
C GLY A 46 -6.24 -4.14 11.26
N SER A 47 -7.52 -3.82 11.09
CA SER A 47 -8.01 -2.87 10.07
C SER A 47 -7.51 -1.43 10.25
N THR A 48 -7.15 -1.03 11.48
CA THR A 48 -6.52 0.27 11.73
C THR A 48 -5.15 0.38 11.05
N PHE A 49 -4.36 -0.70 11.11
CA PHE A 49 -3.04 -0.73 10.46
C PHE A 49 -3.15 -0.77 8.95
N VAL A 50 -4.19 -1.40 8.39
CA VAL A 50 -4.45 -1.37 6.94
C VAL A 50 -4.55 0.07 6.46
N ARG A 51 -5.39 0.89 7.11
CA ARG A 51 -5.56 2.30 6.74
C ARG A 51 -4.29 3.12 6.89
N THR A 52 -3.53 2.91 7.98
CA THR A 52 -2.27 3.61 8.21
C THR A 52 -1.24 3.24 7.16
N PHE A 53 -1.04 1.95 6.89
CA PHE A 53 -0.05 1.49 5.91
C PHE A 53 -0.45 1.88 4.49
N LEU A 54 -1.74 1.80 4.15
CA LEU A 54 -2.25 2.24 2.87
C LEU A 54 -1.97 3.73 2.63
N ARG A 55 -2.23 4.58 3.63
CA ARG A 55 -1.91 6.01 3.58
C ARG A 55 -0.42 6.25 3.37
N THR A 56 0.43 5.70 4.23
CA THR A 56 1.88 5.91 4.16
C THR A 56 2.47 5.39 2.84
N TYR A 57 1.98 4.26 2.34
CA TYR A 57 2.47 3.69 1.10
C TYR A 57 2.01 4.50 -0.12
N ALA A 58 0.75 4.95 -0.14
CA ALA A 58 0.24 5.83 -1.16
C ALA A 58 1.01 7.16 -1.23
N GLU A 59 1.28 7.78 -0.07
CA GLU A 59 2.09 8.99 0.04
C GLU A 59 3.50 8.79 -0.54
N TYR A 60 4.15 7.68 -0.21
CA TYR A 60 5.46 7.33 -0.76
C TYR A 60 5.42 7.16 -2.29
N LEU A 61 4.36 6.55 -2.81
CA LEU A 61 4.17 6.31 -4.24
C LEU A 61 3.65 7.54 -5.01
N GLY A 62 3.41 8.67 -4.34
CA GLY A 62 2.85 9.88 -4.95
C GLY A 62 1.40 9.70 -5.44
N LEU A 63 0.67 8.75 -4.84
CA LEU A 63 -0.76 8.52 -5.06
C LEU A 63 -1.59 9.36 -4.09
N ASP A 64 -2.90 9.46 -4.34
CA ASP A 64 -3.83 10.08 -3.40
C ASP A 64 -4.16 9.10 -2.26
N PRO A 65 -3.67 9.32 -1.03
CA PRO A 65 -3.94 8.43 0.09
C PRO A 65 -5.39 8.49 0.57
N GLN A 66 -6.08 9.62 0.36
CA GLN A 66 -7.47 9.77 0.78
C GLN A 66 -8.38 8.92 -0.11
N MET A 67 -8.18 8.98 -1.43
CA MET A 67 -8.91 8.16 -2.39
C MET A 67 -8.78 6.66 -2.09
N LEU A 68 -7.55 6.18 -1.87
CA LEU A 68 -7.33 4.74 -1.59
C LEU A 68 -7.91 4.30 -0.24
N VAL A 69 -7.83 5.14 0.79
CA VAL A 69 -8.43 4.84 2.10
C VAL A 69 -9.96 4.86 2.04
N GLU A 70 -10.56 5.73 1.23
CA GLU A 70 -12.00 5.75 0.98
C GLU A 70 -12.45 4.50 0.22
N GLU A 71 -11.70 4.09 -0.81
CA GLU A 71 -11.96 2.85 -1.56
C GLU A 71 -11.88 1.61 -0.66
N TYR A 72 -10.92 1.55 0.27
CA TYR A 72 -10.83 0.45 1.25
C TYR A 72 -12.01 0.41 2.25
N ARG A 73 -12.70 1.54 2.45
CA ARG A 73 -13.85 1.63 3.39
C ARG A 73 -15.18 1.26 2.73
N ALA A 74 -15.25 1.30 1.41
CA ALA A 74 -16.44 1.00 0.63
C ALA A 74 -16.74 -0.51 0.59
#